data_AF-A0A9D9LIK2-F1
#
_entry.id   AF-A0A9D9LIK2-F1
#
_cell.length_a   1.000
_cell.length_b   1.000
_cell.length_c   1.000
_cell.angle_alpha   90.00
_cell.angle_beta   90.00
_cell.angle_gamma   90.00
#
_symmetry.space_group_name_H-M   'P 1'
#
loop_
_entity.id
_entity.type
_entity.pdbx_description
1 polymer ?
#
loop_
_entity_poly.entity_id
_entity_poly.type
_entity_poly.pdbx_seq_one_letter_code
_entity_poly.pdbx_strand_id
1 'polypeptide(L)'
;MKKLTILMMLLACISLSISCEQGSNVEYVFPTPETTPTVTVTPVEKGTDYIIVRFNSYYADACAYVYAEGETLSKTVDQVFAEGTAVEGDKVDVKIEGLKPATAYTFIAAAKDELHSSACTPVTAITASDAPEANYPKKLNFEAFTRNFADGGVAKGYIAVADLKANSKLRFAPTHLDPAKTPTAAFAEFAGFGKGVPYVATNGGYFWDGASLSLCVSDGEVKSIATELAYPTVNGEQIVAYPVRAALGQMADGSFEATWVYCIDNKPYSFPSPLDNNELTETYMAAPPTASTAGAMLWEPQQAIGGGPMLVFKKKNVAMDYYYREIMHTGGTAGTSRQPRTAIGGTKDGKVMLVVCDGRGQNGSNGMTLSELADLFVEAGMDYAINLDGGGSSAIVGYDGQVCNAPSDGSQRSVPTVVVLSEEE
;
A
#
# COMPACT_ATOMS: atom_id res chain seq x y z
N MET A 1 38.14 40.31 -22.53
CA MET A 1 37.25 40.65 -23.67
C MET A 1 37.70 39.92 -24.93
N LYS A 2 37.01 38.85 -25.33
CA LYS A 2 36.62 38.55 -26.72
C LYS A 2 35.78 37.25 -26.76
N LYS A 3 34.48 37.48 -26.98
CA LYS A 3 33.48 36.60 -27.63
C LYS A 3 33.21 35.23 -27.00
N LEU A 4 32.35 35.27 -25.98
CA LEU A 4 31.27 34.31 -25.83
C LEU A 4 30.30 34.55 -26.99
N THR A 5 30.34 33.73 -28.03
CA THR A 5 29.37 33.77 -29.14
C THR A 5 29.08 32.34 -29.55
N ILE A 6 27.95 31.85 -29.03
CA ILE A 6 27.04 30.83 -29.56
C ILE A 6 27.62 29.97 -30.69
N LEU A 7 27.85 28.69 -30.39
CA LEU A 7 27.66 27.63 -31.36
C LEU A 7 26.54 26.72 -30.84
N MET A 8 25.31 27.06 -31.23
CA MET A 8 24.24 26.07 -31.45
C MET A 8 24.82 25.04 -32.41
N MET A 9 25.25 23.89 -31.89
CA MET A 9 25.51 22.72 -32.72
C MET A 9 24.36 21.75 -32.47
N LEU A 10 23.54 21.58 -33.50
CA LEU A 10 22.53 20.54 -33.63
C LEU A 10 23.12 19.20 -33.15
N LEU A 11 22.62 18.65 -32.05
CA LEU A 11 22.58 17.20 -31.89
C LEU A 11 21.17 16.77 -32.28
N ALA A 12 21.07 16.00 -33.36
CA ALA A 12 19.85 15.34 -33.76
C ALA A 12 19.37 14.44 -32.61
N CYS A 13 18.20 14.74 -32.06
CA CYS A 13 17.46 13.81 -31.21
C CYS A 13 17.13 12.56 -32.03
N ILE A 14 17.88 11.49 -31.85
CA ILE A 14 17.42 10.15 -32.16
C ILE A 14 16.74 9.64 -30.88
N SER A 15 15.42 9.76 -30.83
CA SER A 15 14.60 9.12 -29.82
C SER A 15 14.60 7.61 -30.08
N LEU A 16 15.37 6.86 -29.30
CA LEU A 16 15.23 5.41 -29.19
C LEU A 16 14.73 5.09 -27.77
N SER A 17 13.50 4.59 -27.69
CA SER A 17 12.84 4.13 -26.47
C SER A 17 13.37 2.77 -26.05
N ILE A 18 13.88 2.64 -24.82
CA ILE A 18 14.13 1.36 -24.14
C ILE A 18 13.68 1.50 -22.68
N SER A 19 12.79 0.60 -22.25
CA SER A 19 12.32 0.45 -20.87
C SER A 19 13.31 -0.36 -20.04
N CYS A 20 13.58 0.04 -18.79
CA CYS A 20 14.27 -0.82 -17.83
C CYS A 20 13.64 -0.72 -16.44
N GLU A 21 13.50 -1.87 -15.77
CA GLU A 21 12.98 -2.04 -14.41
C GLU A 21 14.03 -1.70 -13.33
N GLN A 22 13.53 -1.56 -12.09
CA GLN A 22 14.27 -1.24 -10.87
C GLN A 22 15.57 -2.06 -10.68
N GLY A 23 16.69 -1.39 -10.37
CA GLY A 23 17.90 -2.00 -9.84
C GLY A 23 19.04 -2.27 -10.83
N SER A 24 18.99 -1.76 -12.06
CA SER A 24 20.09 -1.90 -13.03
C SER A 24 21.02 -0.68 -13.01
N ASN A 25 22.31 -0.91 -12.76
CA ASN A 25 23.37 0.04 -13.08
C ASN A 25 23.36 0.27 -14.61
N VAL A 26 23.28 1.53 -15.04
CA VAL A 26 23.45 1.87 -16.45
C VAL A 26 24.92 2.23 -16.69
N GLU A 27 25.74 1.24 -16.99
CA GLU A 27 27.08 1.48 -17.55
C GLU A 27 26.97 1.70 -19.05
N TYR A 28 27.30 2.92 -19.50
CA TYR A 28 27.55 3.17 -20.92
C TYR A 28 29.03 2.89 -21.22
N VAL A 29 29.30 1.76 -21.87
CA VAL A 29 30.63 1.44 -22.42
C VAL A 29 30.59 1.67 -23.93
N PHE A 30 31.29 2.71 -24.40
CA PHE A 30 31.52 2.92 -25.83
C PHE A 30 32.63 1.98 -26.33
N PRO A 31 32.56 1.45 -27.57
CA PRO A 31 33.58 0.55 -28.08
C PRO A 31 34.85 1.29 -28.57
N THR A 32 35.85 1.38 -27.67
CA THR A 32 37.33 1.44 -27.86
C THR A 32 38.04 2.64 -28.53
N PRO A 33 39.33 2.96 -28.23
CA PRO A 33 40.17 2.58 -27.07
C PRO A 33 40.74 3.77 -26.24
N GLU A 34 40.79 3.58 -24.92
CA GLU A 34 41.76 4.08 -23.92
C GLU A 34 41.93 5.57 -23.55
N THR A 35 41.23 6.55 -24.13
CA THR A 35 41.40 7.97 -23.68
C THR A 35 40.12 8.79 -23.53
N THR A 36 38.93 8.21 -23.70
CA THR A 36 37.67 8.98 -23.61
C THR A 36 37.18 9.07 -22.16
N PRO A 37 36.92 10.27 -21.61
CA PRO A 37 36.38 10.41 -20.26
C PRO A 37 35.01 9.73 -20.19
N THR A 38 34.88 8.75 -19.30
CA THR A 38 33.59 8.13 -18.98
C THR A 38 32.95 8.89 -17.82
N VAL A 39 31.67 9.22 -18.00
CA VAL A 39 30.84 9.83 -16.95
C VAL A 39 29.85 8.78 -16.51
N THR A 40 29.98 8.33 -15.27
CA THR A 40 28.97 7.46 -14.66
C THR A 40 28.21 8.26 -13.63
N VAL A 41 26.91 8.43 -13.85
CA VAL A 41 26.01 9.03 -12.85
C VAL A 41 25.46 7.90 -12.02
N THR A 42 25.86 7.82 -10.76
CA THR A 42 25.34 6.82 -9.83
C THR A 42 24.34 7.52 -8.91
N PRO A 43 23.04 7.16 -8.95
CA PRO A 43 22.12 7.51 -7.88
C PRO A 43 22.67 6.90 -6.60
N VAL A 44 23.00 7.74 -5.61
CA VAL A 44 23.75 7.29 -4.44
C VAL A 44 22.85 6.47 -3.53
N GLU A 45 21.66 6.99 -3.24
CA GLU A 45 20.61 6.34 -2.45
C GLU A 45 19.26 7.04 -2.71
N LYS A 46 18.15 6.33 -2.48
CA LYS A 46 16.82 6.93 -2.59
C LYS A 46 16.62 7.91 -1.42
N GLY A 47 16.50 9.21 -1.69
CA GLY A 47 16.25 10.24 -0.67
C GLY A 47 17.36 11.29 -0.50
N THR A 48 18.45 11.20 -1.25
CA THR A 48 19.50 12.22 -1.26
C THR A 48 19.12 13.41 -2.16
N ASP A 49 19.43 14.63 -1.73
CA ASP A 49 19.34 15.87 -2.52
C ASP A 49 20.58 16.09 -3.41
N TYR A 50 21.40 15.04 -3.55
CA TYR A 50 22.63 15.02 -4.31
C TYR A 50 22.80 13.75 -5.13
N ILE A 51 23.63 13.84 -6.16
CA ILE A 51 24.14 12.71 -6.93
C ILE A 51 25.67 12.63 -6.79
N ILE A 52 26.22 11.45 -7.08
CA ILE A 52 27.66 11.30 -7.34
C ILE A 52 27.87 11.10 -8.84
N VAL A 53 28.65 11.99 -9.41
CA VAL A 53 29.13 11.88 -10.79
C VAL A 53 30.57 11.38 -10.73
N ARG A 54 30.81 10.17 -11.21
CA ARG A 54 32.14 9.57 -11.25
C ARG A 54 32.82 9.84 -12.58
N PHE A 55 34.06 10.31 -12.50
CA PHE A 55 34.96 10.57 -13.62
C PHE A 55 36.12 9.59 -13.57
N ASN A 56 36.62 9.16 -14.74
CA ASN A 56 37.95 8.56 -14.83
C ASN A 56 39.00 9.69 -15.05
N SER A 57 39.84 9.96 -14.05
CA SER A 57 40.88 10.97 -14.05
C SER A 57 42.16 10.47 -14.73
N TYR A 58 42.26 10.75 -16.02
CA TYR A 58 43.56 11.01 -16.66
C TYR A 58 43.89 12.50 -16.75
N TYR A 59 42.98 13.38 -16.29
CA TYR A 59 43.08 14.83 -16.47
C TYR A 59 42.96 15.54 -15.12
N ALA A 60 44.06 16.15 -14.68
CA ALA A 60 44.12 16.96 -13.46
C ALA A 60 43.26 18.25 -13.51
N ASP A 61 42.73 18.60 -14.69
CA ASP A 61 42.02 19.87 -14.97
C ASP A 61 40.56 19.65 -15.45
N ALA A 62 39.85 18.60 -15.03
CA ALA A 62 38.46 18.35 -15.48
C ALA A 62 37.44 19.30 -14.82
N CYS A 63 36.26 19.49 -15.43
CA CYS A 63 35.15 20.26 -14.87
C CYS A 63 33.81 19.56 -15.11
N ALA A 64 32.88 19.68 -14.14
CA ALA A 64 31.54 19.13 -14.22
C ALA A 64 30.50 20.27 -14.29
N TYR A 65 29.58 20.18 -15.25
CA TYR A 65 28.49 21.13 -15.42
C TYR A 65 27.14 20.41 -15.35
N VAL A 66 26.19 21.01 -14.66
CA VAL A 66 24.80 20.56 -14.56
C VAL A 66 23.89 21.68 -15.02
N TYR A 67 23.06 21.36 -16.01
CA TYR A 67 22.10 22.30 -16.58
C TYR A 67 20.68 21.83 -16.31
N ALA A 68 19.86 22.70 -15.75
CA ALA A 68 18.40 22.63 -15.77
C ALA A 68 17.87 23.83 -16.57
N GLU A 69 16.68 23.72 -17.17
CA GLU A 69 16.06 24.78 -17.98
C GLU A 69 16.14 26.17 -17.30
N GLY A 70 17.13 26.99 -17.69
CA GLY A 70 17.35 28.35 -17.21
C GLY A 70 18.30 28.54 -16.01
N GLU A 71 18.78 27.48 -15.36
CA GLU A 71 19.73 27.54 -14.23
C GLU A 71 20.96 26.66 -14.49
N THR A 72 22.16 27.24 -14.30
CA THR A 72 23.44 26.52 -14.41
C THR A 72 24.02 26.29 -13.02
N LEU A 73 24.20 25.02 -12.64
CA LEU A 73 24.99 24.63 -11.48
C LEU A 73 26.34 24.12 -11.98
N SER A 74 27.45 24.74 -11.57
CA SER A 74 28.80 24.36 -12.00
C SER A 74 29.75 24.27 -10.81
N LYS A 75 30.52 23.18 -10.73
CA LYS A 75 31.68 23.07 -9.83
C LYS A 75 32.91 22.64 -10.65
N THR A 76 34.03 23.33 -10.46
CA THR A 76 35.33 22.90 -11.00
C THR A 76 35.90 21.77 -10.14
N VAL A 77 36.76 20.92 -10.71
CA VAL A 77 37.38 19.82 -9.94
C VAL A 77 38.19 20.35 -8.74
N ASP A 78 38.81 21.52 -8.86
CA ASP A 78 39.48 22.19 -7.73
C ASP A 78 38.52 22.57 -6.58
N GLN A 79 37.29 22.97 -6.90
CA GLN A 79 36.25 23.26 -5.90
C GLN A 79 35.75 21.98 -5.22
N VAL A 80 35.82 20.83 -5.92
CA VAL A 80 35.37 19.53 -5.41
C VAL A 80 36.41 18.91 -4.48
N PHE A 81 37.70 18.96 -4.83
CA PHE A 81 38.78 18.42 -4.00
C PHE A 81 38.93 19.13 -2.65
N ALA A 82 38.43 20.36 -2.53
CA ALA A 82 38.43 21.13 -1.29
C ALA A 82 37.38 20.64 -0.26
N GLU A 83 36.33 19.92 -0.68
CA GLU A 83 35.18 19.53 0.16
C GLU A 83 35.22 18.07 0.66
N GLY A 84 36.36 17.38 0.53
CA GLY A 84 36.55 16.03 1.08
C GLY A 84 35.97 14.95 0.18
N THR A 85 36.81 14.44 -0.72
CA THR A 85 36.42 13.44 -1.72
C THR A 85 37.17 12.14 -1.49
N ALA A 86 36.49 11.00 -1.63
CA ALA A 86 37.15 9.70 -1.74
C ALA A 86 37.75 9.55 -3.14
N VAL A 87 39.06 9.34 -3.22
CA VAL A 87 39.76 9.01 -4.47
C VAL A 87 40.04 7.52 -4.46
N GLU A 88 39.56 6.80 -5.47
CA GLU A 88 39.84 5.37 -5.64
C GLU A 88 40.57 5.17 -6.98
N GLY A 89 41.91 5.22 -6.93
CA GLY A 89 42.76 5.05 -8.12
C GLY A 89 42.66 6.21 -9.11
N ASP A 90 42.28 5.90 -10.35
CA ASP A 90 42.04 6.84 -11.44
C ASP A 90 40.59 7.34 -11.47
N LYS A 91 39.82 7.23 -10.39
CA LYS A 91 38.40 7.64 -10.35
C LYS A 91 38.17 8.76 -9.34
N VAL A 92 37.41 9.77 -9.76
CA VAL A 92 37.03 10.92 -8.94
C VAL A 92 35.51 11.00 -8.87
N ASP A 93 34.98 11.05 -7.64
CA ASP A 93 33.56 11.22 -7.37
C ASP A 93 33.20 12.68 -7.09
N VAL A 94 32.29 13.26 -7.85
CA VAL A 94 31.82 14.63 -7.62
C VAL A 94 30.41 14.58 -7.04
N LYS A 95 30.28 15.07 -5.79
CA LYS A 95 28.99 15.30 -5.16
C LYS A 95 28.37 16.59 -5.71
N ILE A 96 27.17 16.49 -6.27
CA ILE A 96 26.41 17.65 -6.75
C ILE A 96 25.11 17.77 -5.97
N GLU A 97 25.00 18.81 -5.14
CA GLU A 97 23.86 19.09 -4.25
C GLU A 97 22.92 20.15 -4.86
N GLY A 98 21.72 20.30 -4.30
CA GLY A 98 20.77 21.37 -4.67
C GLY A 98 19.89 21.06 -5.89
N LEU A 99 19.70 19.77 -6.20
CA LEU A 99 18.81 19.34 -7.28
C LEU A 99 17.34 19.45 -6.85
N LYS A 100 16.50 20.00 -7.74
CA LYS A 100 15.06 20.18 -7.54
C LYS A 100 14.31 18.91 -7.95
N PRO A 101 13.30 18.46 -7.16
CA PRO A 101 12.42 17.36 -7.53
C PRO A 101 11.75 17.58 -8.90
N ALA A 102 11.46 16.48 -9.61
CA ALA A 102 10.75 16.48 -10.90
C ALA A 102 11.33 17.41 -11.99
N THR A 103 12.61 17.77 -11.90
CA THR A 103 13.32 18.62 -12.88
C THR A 103 14.24 17.77 -13.75
N ALA A 104 14.21 17.97 -15.06
CA ALA A 104 15.12 17.32 -15.99
C ALA A 104 16.50 18.01 -15.98
N TYR A 105 17.56 17.23 -15.82
CA TYR A 105 18.94 17.72 -15.79
C TYR A 105 19.75 17.14 -16.93
N THR A 106 20.64 17.97 -17.51
CA THR A 106 21.68 17.54 -18.44
C THR A 106 23.04 17.65 -17.75
N PHE A 107 23.82 16.58 -17.82
CA PHE A 107 25.16 16.50 -17.22
C PHE A 107 26.23 16.56 -18.31
N ILE A 108 27.17 17.49 -18.18
CA ILE A 108 28.27 17.66 -19.12
C ILE A 108 29.59 17.57 -18.37
N ALA A 109 30.49 16.73 -18.86
CA ALA A 109 31.87 16.68 -18.43
C ALA A 109 32.75 17.33 -19.48
N ALA A 110 33.62 18.24 -19.05
CA ALA A 110 34.64 18.81 -19.93
C ALA A 110 36.03 18.44 -19.39
N ALA A 111 36.86 17.88 -20.27
CA ALA A 111 38.31 17.81 -20.10
C ALA A 111 38.93 18.76 -21.11
N LYS A 112 40.08 19.34 -20.76
CA LYS A 112 40.78 20.39 -21.52
C LYS A 112 40.66 20.20 -23.05
N ASP A 113 39.94 21.13 -23.68
CA ASP A 113 39.70 21.27 -25.12
C ASP A 113 38.73 20.29 -25.81
N GLU A 114 38.05 19.38 -25.10
CA GLU A 114 36.97 18.56 -25.66
C GLU A 114 35.70 18.56 -24.79
N LEU A 115 34.58 18.95 -25.42
CA LEU A 115 33.24 18.90 -24.84
C LEU A 115 32.64 17.52 -25.11
N HIS A 116 32.50 16.72 -24.05
CA HIS A 116 31.81 15.42 -24.10
C HIS A 116 30.45 15.59 -23.43
N SER A 117 29.39 15.73 -24.22
CA SER A 117 28.01 15.77 -23.72
C SER A 117 27.41 14.36 -23.70
N SER A 118 26.81 13.99 -22.57
CA SER A 118 25.94 12.82 -22.47
C SER A 118 24.51 13.29 -22.32
N ALA A 119 23.64 12.86 -23.22
CA ALA A 119 22.20 12.97 -22.98
C ALA A 119 21.81 11.89 -21.96
N CYS A 120 21.73 12.25 -20.68
CA CYS A 120 21.06 11.39 -19.71
C CYS A 120 19.56 11.42 -19.97
N THR A 121 18.91 10.27 -19.86
CA THR A 121 17.45 10.17 -19.77
C THR A 121 16.98 11.11 -18.65
N PRO A 122 15.87 11.87 -18.83
CA PRO A 122 15.35 12.69 -17.76
C PRO A 122 15.23 11.87 -16.49
N VAL A 123 15.72 12.41 -15.37
CA VAL A 123 15.37 11.92 -14.05
C VAL A 123 13.87 12.14 -13.91
N THR A 124 13.08 11.14 -14.28
CA THR A 124 11.61 11.28 -14.38
C THR A 124 10.93 11.29 -13.02
N ALA A 125 11.66 11.10 -11.92
CA ALA A 125 11.28 11.50 -10.58
C ALA A 125 12.43 11.32 -9.57
N ILE A 126 12.86 12.40 -8.91
CA ILE A 126 13.22 12.31 -7.50
C ILE A 126 11.94 12.57 -6.74
N THR A 127 11.24 11.52 -6.33
CA THR A 127 10.19 11.62 -5.31
C THR A 127 10.82 11.22 -3.99
N ALA A 128 11.44 12.20 -3.33
CA ALA A 128 11.46 12.24 -1.89
C ALA A 128 10.27 13.12 -1.49
N SER A 129 9.05 12.56 -1.50
CA SER A 129 8.10 13.01 -0.49
C SER A 129 8.67 12.54 0.83
N ASP A 130 8.69 13.39 1.85
CA ASP A 130 9.20 13.15 3.20
C ASP A 130 8.74 11.81 3.80
N ALA A 131 9.33 10.69 3.38
CA ALA A 131 9.20 9.39 4.00
C ALA A 131 10.48 9.21 4.83
N PRO A 132 10.44 9.50 6.14
CA PRO A 132 11.61 9.34 6.99
C PRO A 132 12.11 7.89 6.97
N GLU A 133 13.43 7.74 7.10
CA GLU A 133 14.07 6.46 7.37
C GLU A 133 13.36 5.73 8.53
N ALA A 134 12.77 4.58 8.20
CA ALA A 134 12.25 3.52 9.08
C ALA A 134 11.65 3.94 10.44
N ASN A 135 10.54 4.69 10.45
CA ASN A 135 9.67 4.80 11.62
C ASN A 135 8.73 3.59 11.83
N TYR A 136 8.86 2.54 11.03
CA TYR A 136 8.09 1.29 11.20
C TYR A 136 9.00 0.19 11.76
N PRO A 137 8.53 -0.67 12.69
CA PRO A 137 9.34 -1.73 13.25
C PRO A 137 9.79 -2.73 12.19
N LYS A 138 10.84 -3.48 12.50
CA LYS A 138 11.30 -4.57 11.63
C LYS A 138 10.13 -5.49 11.31
N LYS A 139 10.01 -5.87 10.03
CA LYS A 139 8.96 -6.74 9.50
C LYS A 139 7.56 -6.13 9.48
N LEU A 140 7.44 -4.81 9.64
CA LEU A 140 6.28 -4.03 9.24
C LEU A 140 6.68 -3.11 8.08
N ASN A 141 6.12 -3.35 6.90
CA ASN A 141 6.28 -2.50 5.72
C ASN A 141 5.00 -1.69 5.50
N PHE A 142 5.15 -0.41 5.19
CA PHE A 142 4.03 0.48 4.87
C PHE A 142 4.39 1.32 3.63
N GLU A 143 3.58 1.24 2.58
CA GLU A 143 3.86 1.90 1.32
C GLU A 143 2.61 2.38 0.60
N ALA A 144 2.74 3.45 -0.18
CA ALA A 144 1.73 3.87 -1.13
C ALA A 144 1.83 3.03 -2.41
N PHE A 145 0.70 2.78 -3.07
CA PHE A 145 0.67 2.10 -4.36
C PHE A 145 -0.10 2.91 -5.42
N THR A 146 0.22 2.65 -6.68
CA THR A 146 -0.59 3.04 -7.84
C THR A 146 -0.71 1.85 -8.77
N ARG A 147 -1.95 1.47 -9.11
CA ARG A 147 -2.27 0.39 -10.03
C ARG A 147 -3.02 0.95 -11.22
N ASN A 148 -2.46 0.73 -12.41
CA ASN A 148 -3.12 1.09 -13.67
C ASN A 148 -3.88 -0.12 -14.21
N PHE A 149 -5.08 0.10 -14.72
CA PHE A 149 -5.92 -0.92 -15.33
C PHE A 149 -5.92 -0.79 -16.84
N ALA A 150 -6.22 -1.90 -17.53
CA ALA A 150 -6.20 -1.96 -19.00
C ALA A 150 -7.21 -1.01 -19.67
N ASP A 151 -8.28 -0.65 -18.96
CA ASP A 151 -9.29 0.32 -19.41
C ASP A 151 -8.90 1.79 -19.16
N GLY A 152 -7.65 2.03 -18.72
CA GLY A 152 -7.14 3.36 -18.38
C GLY A 152 -7.53 3.85 -16.98
N GLY A 153 -8.26 3.05 -16.21
CA GLY A 153 -8.53 3.36 -14.81
C GLY A 153 -7.27 3.31 -13.95
N VAL A 154 -7.28 4.04 -12.84
CA VAL A 154 -6.17 4.09 -11.88
C VAL A 154 -6.72 3.87 -10.49
N ALA A 155 -6.10 2.98 -9.72
CA ALA A 155 -6.32 2.86 -8.29
C ALA A 155 -5.08 3.32 -7.53
N LYS A 156 -5.27 4.13 -6.49
CA LYS A 156 -4.21 4.55 -5.58
C LYS A 156 -4.61 4.26 -4.15
N GLY A 157 -3.62 4.13 -3.28
CA GLY A 157 -3.87 3.84 -1.88
C GLY A 157 -2.60 3.45 -1.15
N TYR A 158 -2.77 2.72 -0.06
CA TYR A 158 -1.70 2.28 0.83
C TYR A 158 -1.85 0.81 1.18
N ILE A 159 -0.70 0.16 1.37
CA ILE A 159 -0.57 -1.22 1.81
C ILE A 159 0.30 -1.22 3.06
N ALA A 160 -0.14 -1.97 4.08
CA ALA A 160 0.68 -2.31 5.24
C ALA A 160 0.83 -3.83 5.32
N VAL A 161 2.04 -4.36 5.42
CA VAL A 161 2.31 -5.80 5.59
C VAL A 161 3.14 -6.03 6.84
N ALA A 162 2.61 -6.81 7.77
CA ALA A 162 3.32 -7.23 8.98
C ALA A 162 3.56 -8.74 8.97
N ASP A 163 4.79 -9.17 9.28
CA ASP A 163 5.13 -10.58 9.52
C ASP A 163 5.25 -10.83 11.03
N LEU A 164 4.15 -11.26 11.64
CA LEU A 164 4.02 -11.41 13.09
C LEU A 164 4.82 -12.59 13.64
N LYS A 165 5.13 -13.60 12.80
CA LYS A 165 6.01 -14.71 13.19
C LYS A 165 7.48 -14.32 13.09
N ALA A 166 7.85 -13.48 12.14
CA ALA A 166 9.22 -12.98 12.00
C ALA A 166 9.57 -11.84 12.97
N ASN A 167 8.58 -11.08 13.45
CA ASN A 167 8.74 -10.16 14.58
C ASN A 167 7.65 -10.42 15.63
N SER A 168 8.02 -11.14 16.68
CA SER A 168 7.11 -11.53 17.77
C SER A 168 6.63 -10.38 18.65
N LYS A 169 7.12 -9.15 18.46
CA LYS A 169 6.59 -7.95 19.13
C LYS A 169 5.42 -7.32 18.36
N LEU A 170 5.32 -7.57 17.05
CA LEU A 170 4.21 -7.05 16.27
C LEU A 170 2.89 -7.70 16.70
N ARG A 171 1.80 -6.95 16.59
CA ARG A 171 0.44 -7.38 16.91
C ARG A 171 -0.52 -6.98 15.81
N PHE A 172 -1.46 -7.89 15.52
CA PHE A 172 -2.70 -7.57 14.84
C PHE A 172 -3.77 -7.32 15.91
N ALA A 173 -4.26 -6.10 16.00
CA ALA A 173 -5.11 -5.64 17.09
C ALA A 173 -6.44 -5.06 16.58
N PRO A 174 -7.41 -5.93 16.22
CA PRO A 174 -8.79 -5.48 16.03
C PRO A 174 -9.30 -4.88 17.34
N THR A 175 -9.97 -3.73 17.24
CA THR A 175 -10.43 -2.97 18.40
C THR A 175 -11.83 -2.46 18.19
N HIS A 176 -12.73 -2.79 19.12
CA HIS A 176 -14.08 -2.25 19.18
C HIS A 176 -14.08 -0.93 19.97
N LEU A 177 -14.85 0.04 19.49
CA LEU A 177 -14.91 1.41 20.00
C LEU A 177 -16.36 1.77 20.32
N ASP A 178 -16.63 2.07 21.59
CA ASP A 178 -17.91 2.60 22.06
C ASP A 178 -17.65 3.77 23.02
N PRO A 179 -17.97 5.02 22.64
CA PRO A 179 -18.57 5.41 21.36
C PRO A 179 -17.62 5.26 20.17
N ALA A 180 -18.18 5.17 18.96
CA ALA A 180 -17.43 5.13 17.70
C ALA A 180 -16.52 6.36 17.54
N LYS A 181 -15.33 6.17 16.94
CA LYS A 181 -14.30 7.22 16.76
C LYS A 181 -13.73 7.21 15.35
N THR A 182 -13.14 8.34 14.93
CA THR A 182 -12.33 8.34 13.70
C THR A 182 -11.08 7.47 13.89
N PRO A 183 -10.51 6.89 12.82
CA PRO A 183 -9.28 6.11 12.94
C PRO A 183 -8.10 6.89 13.55
N THR A 184 -7.98 8.20 13.31
CA THR A 184 -6.96 9.06 13.95
C THR A 184 -7.17 9.20 15.45
N ALA A 185 -8.42 9.41 15.90
CA ALA A 185 -8.73 9.47 17.32
C ALA A 185 -8.50 8.12 18.01
N ALA A 186 -8.88 7.02 17.36
CA ALA A 186 -8.60 5.68 17.86
C ALA A 186 -7.10 5.38 17.95
N PHE A 187 -6.32 5.84 16.97
CA PHE A 187 -4.85 5.74 16.97
C PHE A 187 -4.23 6.51 18.14
N ALA A 188 -4.63 7.77 18.34
CA ALA A 188 -4.08 8.63 19.39
C ALA A 188 -4.32 8.08 20.81
N GLU A 189 -5.42 7.37 21.02
CA GLU A 189 -5.76 6.76 22.30
C GLU A 189 -5.27 5.32 22.45
N PHE A 190 -4.69 4.73 21.39
CA PHE A 190 -4.45 3.28 21.31
C PHE A 190 -3.55 2.74 22.42
N ALA A 191 -2.54 3.52 22.83
CA ALA A 191 -1.66 3.16 23.95
C ALA A 191 -2.44 2.94 25.26
N GLY A 192 -3.55 3.66 25.45
CA GLY A 192 -4.44 3.51 26.60
C GLY A 192 -5.21 2.18 26.62
N PHE A 193 -5.28 1.46 25.49
CA PHE A 193 -5.90 0.13 25.43
C PHE A 193 -4.96 -0.99 25.89
N GLY A 194 -3.69 -0.69 26.18
CA GLY A 194 -2.72 -1.68 26.64
C GLY A 194 -2.28 -2.68 25.57
N LYS A 195 -2.41 -2.31 24.28
CA LYS A 195 -2.10 -3.18 23.12
C LYS A 195 -0.81 -2.80 22.38
N GLY A 196 0.10 -2.11 23.06
CA GLY A 196 1.37 -1.64 22.52
C GLY A 196 1.29 -0.30 21.79
N VAL A 197 2.37 0.05 21.11
CA VAL A 197 2.53 1.30 20.36
C VAL A 197 1.92 1.13 18.96
N PRO A 198 0.95 1.97 18.55
CA PRO A 198 0.34 1.86 17.23
C PRO A 198 1.28 2.37 16.13
N TYR A 199 1.29 1.70 14.99
CA TYR A 199 2.05 2.12 13.80
C TYR A 199 1.18 2.31 12.57
N VAL A 200 0.18 1.46 12.37
CA VAL A 200 -0.80 1.61 11.30
C VAL A 200 -2.19 1.37 11.86
N ALA A 201 -3.16 2.23 11.55
CA ALA A 201 -4.57 1.95 11.85
C ALA A 201 -5.44 2.13 10.60
N THR A 202 -6.43 1.26 10.43
CA THR A 202 -7.50 1.42 9.43
C THR A 202 -8.87 1.38 10.10
N ASN A 203 -9.92 1.77 9.36
CA ASN A 203 -11.27 1.35 9.74
C ASN A 203 -11.39 -0.19 9.75
N GLY A 204 -12.43 -0.69 10.42
CA GLY A 204 -12.75 -2.12 10.53
C GLY A 204 -14.00 -2.53 9.75
N GLY A 205 -14.82 -3.37 10.38
CA GLY A 205 -16.04 -3.92 9.79
C GLY A 205 -17.19 -2.92 9.64
N TYR A 206 -18.28 -3.40 9.03
CA TYR A 206 -19.50 -2.65 8.77
C TYR A 206 -20.21 -2.23 10.04
N PHE A 207 -21.01 -1.17 9.95
CA PHE A 207 -21.75 -0.61 11.06
C PHE A 207 -23.03 0.10 10.61
N TRP A 208 -23.91 0.36 11.58
CA TRP A 208 -25.10 1.18 11.41
C TRP A 208 -25.34 2.00 12.67
N ASP A 209 -25.61 3.29 12.51
CA ASP A 209 -25.92 4.22 13.62
C ASP A 209 -24.90 4.15 14.77
N GLY A 210 -23.60 4.09 14.42
CA GLY A 210 -22.50 4.00 15.39
C GLY A 210 -22.31 2.63 16.05
N ALA A 211 -23.19 1.65 15.83
CA ALA A 211 -23.06 0.28 16.35
C ALA A 211 -22.45 -0.67 15.31
N SER A 212 -21.53 -1.54 15.74
CA SER A 212 -20.89 -2.51 14.84
C SER A 212 -21.90 -3.57 14.36
N LEU A 213 -21.83 -3.91 13.07
CA LEU A 213 -22.56 -5.01 12.43
C LEU A 213 -21.63 -6.17 12.06
N SER A 214 -20.40 -6.15 12.56
CA SER A 214 -19.34 -7.09 12.23
C SER A 214 -18.72 -7.69 13.48
N LEU A 215 -18.26 -8.94 13.35
CA LEU A 215 -17.53 -9.62 14.41
C LEU A 215 -16.27 -8.82 14.76
N CYS A 216 -16.01 -8.64 16.05
CA CYS A 216 -14.72 -8.22 16.56
C CYS A 216 -14.36 -9.14 17.72
N VAL A 217 -13.24 -9.84 17.61
CA VAL A 217 -12.67 -10.65 18.70
C VAL A 217 -11.33 -10.04 19.07
N SER A 218 -11.14 -9.78 20.36
CA SER A 218 -9.89 -9.27 20.91
C SER A 218 -9.53 -10.11 22.13
N ASP A 219 -8.32 -10.65 22.13
CA ASP A 219 -7.76 -11.42 23.24
C ASP A 219 -8.62 -12.64 23.60
N GLY A 220 -9.17 -13.30 22.57
CA GLY A 220 -10.09 -14.43 22.69
C GLY A 220 -11.52 -14.05 23.10
N GLU A 221 -11.79 -12.77 23.35
CA GLU A 221 -13.12 -12.29 23.76
C GLU A 221 -13.88 -11.64 22.60
N VAL A 222 -15.15 -12.02 22.44
CA VAL A 222 -16.06 -11.39 21.48
C VAL A 222 -16.45 -10.01 21.99
N LYS A 223 -16.01 -8.95 21.28
CA LYS A 223 -16.30 -7.55 21.59
C LYS A 223 -17.51 -7.01 20.83
N SER A 224 -17.77 -7.52 19.63
CA SER A 224 -19.01 -7.29 18.87
C SER A 224 -19.33 -8.49 18.01
N ILE A 225 -20.61 -8.71 17.71
CA ILE A 225 -21.08 -9.81 16.85
C ILE A 225 -21.39 -9.30 15.43
N ALA A 226 -21.31 -10.19 14.46
CA ALA A 226 -21.81 -9.90 13.11
C ALA A 226 -23.34 -9.80 13.14
N THR A 227 -23.93 -8.97 12.26
CA THR A 227 -25.39 -8.90 12.12
C THR A 227 -25.95 -10.28 11.81
N GLU A 228 -26.99 -10.67 12.55
CA GLU A 228 -27.63 -11.97 12.42
C GLU A 228 -28.78 -11.96 11.41
N LEU A 229 -29.19 -10.75 10.99
CA LEU A 229 -30.26 -10.51 10.04
C LEU A 229 -29.77 -9.63 8.88
N ALA A 230 -30.27 -9.93 7.69
CA ALA A 230 -30.21 -9.08 6.51
C ALA A 230 -31.60 -9.05 5.86
N TYR A 231 -31.85 -8.01 5.07
CA TYR A 231 -33.17 -7.76 4.51
C TYR A 231 -33.13 -7.55 2.98
N PRO A 232 -32.80 -8.60 2.20
CA PRO A 232 -32.75 -8.51 0.75
C PRO A 232 -34.16 -8.35 0.15
N THR A 233 -34.23 -7.81 -1.06
CA THR A 233 -35.48 -7.66 -1.83
C THR A 233 -35.61 -8.79 -2.84
N VAL A 234 -36.73 -9.52 -2.80
CA VAL A 234 -37.07 -10.60 -3.72
C VAL A 234 -38.42 -10.29 -4.34
N ASN A 235 -38.51 -10.24 -5.67
CA ASN A 235 -39.74 -9.86 -6.39
C ASN A 235 -40.38 -8.54 -5.92
N GLY A 236 -39.57 -7.58 -5.47
CA GLY A 236 -40.03 -6.28 -4.98
C GLY A 236 -40.49 -6.25 -3.51
N GLU A 237 -40.44 -7.38 -2.81
CA GLU A 237 -40.75 -7.47 -1.38
C GLU A 237 -39.49 -7.73 -0.56
N GLN A 238 -39.42 -7.11 0.62
CA GLN A 238 -38.31 -7.34 1.54
C GLN A 238 -38.55 -8.61 2.34
N ILE A 239 -37.57 -9.51 2.34
CA ILE A 239 -37.60 -10.76 3.13
C ILE A 239 -36.59 -10.71 4.27
N VAL A 240 -36.69 -11.65 5.20
CA VAL A 240 -35.68 -11.84 6.25
C VAL A 240 -34.70 -12.92 5.79
N ALA A 241 -33.41 -12.62 5.86
CA ALA A 241 -32.32 -13.55 5.60
C ALA A 241 -31.32 -13.59 6.75
N TYR A 242 -30.56 -14.69 6.84
CA TYR A 242 -29.60 -14.96 7.91
C TYR A 242 -28.18 -14.99 7.32
N PRO A 243 -27.49 -13.84 7.25
CA PRO A 243 -26.21 -13.73 6.54
C PRO A 243 -25.10 -14.46 7.29
N VAL A 244 -24.38 -15.35 6.60
CA VAL A 244 -23.16 -15.98 7.12
C VAL A 244 -21.97 -15.39 6.35
N ARG A 245 -21.18 -14.54 7.02
CA ARG A 245 -20.22 -13.63 6.37
C ARG A 245 -18.78 -13.93 6.73
N ALA A 246 -17.87 -13.55 5.85
CA ALA A 246 -16.45 -13.76 6.04
C ALA A 246 -15.89 -12.96 7.24
N ALA A 247 -15.04 -13.63 8.02
CA ALA A 247 -14.19 -13.01 9.03
C ALA A 247 -12.77 -13.56 8.88
N LEU A 248 -11.77 -12.72 9.18
CA LEU A 248 -10.36 -13.11 9.24
C LEU A 248 -9.97 -13.20 10.72
N GLY A 249 -9.39 -14.32 11.13
CA GLY A 249 -8.93 -14.56 12.48
C GLY A 249 -7.47 -14.98 12.54
N GLN A 250 -6.78 -14.53 13.59
CA GLN A 250 -5.50 -15.05 14.02
C GLN A 250 -5.71 -16.11 15.09
N MET A 251 -5.21 -17.32 14.84
CA MET A 251 -5.35 -18.46 15.74
C MET A 251 -4.25 -18.46 16.81
N ALA A 252 -4.38 -19.31 17.82
CA ALA A 252 -3.44 -19.38 18.94
C ALA A 252 -2.00 -19.75 18.54
N ASP A 253 -1.81 -20.43 17.41
CA ASP A 253 -0.50 -20.74 16.83
C ASP A 253 0.09 -19.61 15.95
N GLY A 254 -0.60 -18.46 15.92
CA GLY A 254 -0.25 -17.28 15.15
C GLY A 254 -0.51 -17.40 13.65
N SER A 255 -1.11 -18.50 13.16
CA SER A 255 -1.57 -18.61 11.78
C SER A 255 -2.83 -17.78 11.56
N PHE A 256 -3.00 -17.25 10.35
CA PHE A 256 -4.27 -16.65 9.94
C PHE A 256 -5.14 -17.63 9.16
N GLU A 257 -6.44 -17.55 9.40
CA GLU A 257 -7.46 -18.16 8.57
C GLU A 257 -8.65 -17.22 8.36
N ALA A 258 -9.33 -17.36 7.23
CA ALA A 258 -10.64 -16.76 7.04
C ALA A 258 -11.71 -17.84 6.93
N THR A 259 -12.88 -17.57 7.50
CA THR A 259 -14.03 -18.48 7.51
C THR A 259 -15.33 -17.71 7.42
N TRP A 260 -16.44 -18.40 7.15
CA TRP A 260 -17.79 -17.82 7.16
C TRP A 260 -18.38 -17.99 8.54
N VAL A 261 -18.77 -16.87 9.16
CA VAL A 261 -19.18 -16.82 10.57
C VAL A 261 -20.65 -16.42 10.69
N TYR A 262 -21.34 -17.11 11.60
CA TYR A 262 -22.61 -16.69 12.20
C TYR A 262 -22.46 -16.81 13.73
N CYS A 263 -22.96 -15.83 14.49
CA CYS A 263 -22.89 -15.89 15.94
C CYS A 263 -24.11 -16.66 16.49
N ILE A 264 -23.89 -17.55 17.45
CA ILE A 264 -24.94 -18.30 18.14
C ILE A 264 -24.67 -18.13 19.63
N ASP A 265 -25.64 -17.55 20.37
CA ASP A 265 -25.48 -17.18 21.77
C ASP A 265 -24.22 -16.33 22.02
N ASN A 266 -24.01 -15.31 21.17
CA ASN A 266 -22.83 -14.43 21.15
C ASN A 266 -21.48 -15.12 20.92
N LYS A 267 -21.47 -16.39 20.46
CA LYS A 267 -20.24 -17.12 20.13
C LYS A 267 -20.12 -17.27 18.61
N PRO A 268 -18.96 -16.98 18.02
CA PRO A 268 -18.77 -17.17 16.59
C PRO A 268 -18.70 -18.66 16.25
N TYR A 269 -19.59 -19.12 15.38
CA TYR A 269 -19.48 -20.42 14.75
C TYR A 269 -19.03 -20.24 13.30
N SER A 270 -18.03 -21.02 12.92
CA SER A 270 -17.57 -21.14 11.55
C SER A 270 -18.45 -22.12 10.77
N PHE A 271 -18.58 -21.86 9.47
CA PHE A 271 -19.32 -22.68 8.52
C PHE A 271 -18.47 -22.93 7.26
N PRO A 272 -18.69 -24.04 6.54
CA PRO A 272 -17.91 -24.38 5.35
C PRO A 272 -18.20 -23.49 4.13
N SER A 273 -19.25 -22.66 4.18
CA SER A 273 -19.68 -21.74 3.14
C SER A 273 -20.66 -20.69 3.73
N PRO A 274 -21.13 -19.70 2.95
CA PRO A 274 -22.27 -18.85 3.34
C PRO A 274 -23.63 -19.56 3.47
N LEU A 275 -23.64 -20.90 3.44
CA LEU A 275 -24.81 -21.78 3.38
C LEU A 275 -25.64 -21.55 2.10
N ASP A 276 -26.97 -21.62 2.20
CA ASP A 276 -27.91 -21.58 1.07
C ASP A 276 -28.24 -20.15 0.60
N ASN A 277 -27.58 -19.15 1.18
CA ASN A 277 -27.75 -17.76 0.82
C ASN A 277 -27.12 -17.46 -0.56
N ASN A 278 -27.88 -16.82 -1.43
CA ASN A 278 -27.43 -16.30 -2.73
C ASN A 278 -28.44 -15.29 -3.30
N GLU A 279 -28.07 -14.02 -3.30
CA GLU A 279 -28.88 -12.93 -3.87
C GLU A 279 -29.10 -13.07 -5.38
N LEU A 280 -28.19 -13.72 -6.11
CA LEU A 280 -28.30 -13.86 -7.57
C LEU A 280 -29.36 -14.89 -7.98
N THR A 281 -29.52 -15.95 -7.17
CA THR A 281 -30.53 -16.99 -7.40
C THR A 281 -31.77 -16.81 -6.52
N GLU A 282 -31.82 -15.73 -5.73
CA GLU A 282 -32.86 -15.45 -4.73
C GLU A 282 -33.11 -16.62 -3.77
N THR A 283 -32.06 -17.36 -3.42
CA THR A 283 -32.12 -18.46 -2.45
C THR A 283 -31.58 -18.00 -1.11
N TYR A 284 -32.31 -18.32 -0.04
CA TYR A 284 -31.95 -17.90 1.31
C TYR A 284 -32.26 -19.00 2.33
N MET A 285 -31.54 -18.97 3.45
CA MET A 285 -31.82 -19.85 4.58
C MET A 285 -33.25 -19.64 5.11
N ALA A 286 -34.00 -20.73 5.32
CA ALA A 286 -35.36 -20.66 5.85
C ALA A 286 -35.43 -20.34 7.36
N ALA A 287 -34.32 -20.54 8.09
CA ALA A 287 -34.20 -20.35 9.53
C ALA A 287 -32.74 -19.97 9.88
N PRO A 288 -32.49 -19.31 11.03
CA PRO A 288 -31.14 -18.98 11.44
C PRO A 288 -30.29 -20.24 11.64
N PRO A 289 -28.99 -20.21 11.30
CA PRO A 289 -28.07 -21.28 11.64
C PRO A 289 -28.02 -21.52 13.15
N THR A 290 -27.83 -22.78 13.55
CA THR A 290 -27.68 -23.19 14.95
C THR A 290 -26.37 -23.97 15.12
N ALA A 291 -25.98 -24.28 16.35
CA ALA A 291 -24.80 -25.10 16.62
C ALA A 291 -24.93 -26.54 16.08
N SER A 292 -26.15 -26.97 15.72
CA SER A 292 -26.43 -28.26 15.08
C SER A 292 -26.55 -28.18 13.56
N THR A 293 -26.46 -26.99 12.96
CA THR A 293 -26.42 -26.84 11.51
C THR A 293 -25.20 -27.56 10.95
N ALA A 294 -25.36 -28.28 9.83
CA ALA A 294 -24.31 -29.10 9.26
C ALA A 294 -23.03 -28.28 8.97
N GLY A 295 -21.90 -28.76 9.48
CA GLY A 295 -20.60 -28.08 9.33
C GLY A 295 -20.35 -26.91 10.29
N ALA A 296 -21.29 -26.59 11.19
CA ALA A 296 -21.06 -25.62 12.25
C ALA A 296 -19.95 -26.10 13.18
N MET A 297 -18.96 -25.24 13.43
CA MET A 297 -17.91 -25.48 14.42
C MET A 297 -17.68 -24.22 15.22
N LEU A 298 -17.64 -24.33 16.55
CA LEU A 298 -17.25 -23.21 17.41
C LEU A 298 -15.87 -22.71 16.97
N TRP A 299 -15.76 -21.42 16.69
CA TRP A 299 -14.55 -20.80 16.19
C TRP A 299 -13.89 -19.98 17.30
N GLU A 300 -12.62 -20.24 17.60
CA GLU A 300 -11.94 -19.67 18.77
C GLU A 300 -10.65 -18.90 18.37
N PRO A 301 -10.75 -17.84 17.56
CA PRO A 301 -9.61 -17.01 17.22
C PRO A 301 -9.16 -16.19 18.43
N GLN A 302 -7.85 -15.89 18.51
CA GLN A 302 -7.33 -14.95 19.52
C GLN A 302 -7.67 -13.50 19.15
N GLN A 303 -7.59 -13.19 17.87
CA GLN A 303 -7.91 -11.88 17.31
C GLN A 303 -8.76 -12.13 16.05
N ALA A 304 -9.84 -11.40 15.85
CA ALA A 304 -10.60 -11.49 14.60
C ALA A 304 -11.33 -10.20 14.26
N ILE A 305 -11.50 -9.98 12.96
CA ILE A 305 -12.34 -8.92 12.42
C ILE A 305 -13.25 -9.50 11.33
N GLY A 306 -14.53 -9.20 11.44
CA GLY A 306 -15.56 -9.55 10.47
C GLY A 306 -15.74 -8.45 9.44
N GLY A 307 -16.25 -8.84 8.28
CA GLY A 307 -16.61 -7.93 7.21
C GLY A 307 -17.38 -8.69 6.15
N GLY A 308 -16.76 -8.82 4.99
CA GLY A 308 -17.29 -9.54 3.84
C GLY A 308 -17.31 -8.67 2.58
N PRO A 309 -17.42 -9.29 1.39
CA PRO A 309 -17.34 -10.73 1.20
C PRO A 309 -15.91 -11.28 1.37
N MET A 310 -15.78 -12.60 1.40
CA MET A 310 -14.52 -13.30 1.17
C MET A 310 -13.92 -12.89 -0.18
N LEU A 311 -12.71 -12.33 -0.18
CA LEU A 311 -11.99 -11.93 -1.39
C LEU A 311 -11.07 -13.04 -1.89
N VAL A 312 -10.26 -13.58 -0.99
CA VAL A 312 -9.31 -14.66 -1.28
C VAL A 312 -9.56 -15.81 -0.32
N PHE A 313 -9.70 -17.02 -0.86
CA PHE A 313 -9.82 -18.23 -0.06
C PHE A 313 -8.89 -19.30 -0.59
N LYS A 314 -7.94 -19.73 0.25
CA LYS A 314 -6.90 -20.72 -0.11
C LYS A 314 -6.14 -20.29 -1.37
N LYS A 315 -5.65 -19.04 -1.38
CA LYS A 315 -4.86 -18.40 -2.45
C LYS A 315 -5.60 -18.17 -3.77
N LYS A 316 -6.92 -18.32 -3.81
CA LYS A 316 -7.72 -18.08 -5.01
C LYS A 316 -8.59 -16.85 -4.83
N ASN A 317 -8.66 -16.01 -5.85
CA ASN A 317 -9.67 -14.98 -5.96
C ASN A 317 -11.04 -15.67 -6.03
N VAL A 318 -11.89 -15.35 -5.06
CA VAL A 318 -13.26 -15.87 -4.92
C VAL A 318 -14.27 -14.75 -4.66
N ALA A 319 -13.86 -13.49 -4.86
CA ALA A 319 -14.62 -12.31 -4.49
C ALA A 319 -16.04 -12.33 -5.05
N MET A 320 -16.17 -12.62 -6.35
CA MET A 320 -17.47 -12.63 -7.02
C MET A 320 -18.26 -13.92 -6.78
N ASP A 321 -17.60 -15.02 -6.42
CA ASP A 321 -18.28 -16.27 -6.06
C ASP A 321 -19.08 -16.11 -4.75
N TYR A 322 -18.56 -15.31 -3.81
CA TYR A 322 -19.16 -15.15 -2.49
C TYR A 322 -19.84 -13.80 -2.25
N TYR A 323 -19.62 -12.80 -3.10
CA TYR A 323 -20.29 -11.50 -3.00
C TYR A 323 -21.82 -11.60 -2.84
N TYR A 324 -22.50 -12.34 -3.71
CA TYR A 324 -23.95 -12.54 -3.64
C TYR A 324 -24.37 -13.54 -2.56
N ARG A 325 -23.49 -14.49 -2.22
CA ARG A 325 -23.79 -15.56 -1.26
C ARG A 325 -23.68 -15.08 0.19
N GLU A 326 -22.85 -14.08 0.44
CA GLU A 326 -22.70 -13.42 1.74
C GLU A 326 -23.69 -12.26 1.95
N ILE A 327 -24.62 -12.07 1.00
CA ILE A 327 -25.65 -11.03 1.02
C ILE A 327 -25.01 -9.63 1.11
N MET A 328 -24.07 -9.36 0.22
CA MET A 328 -23.30 -8.10 0.20
C MET A 328 -23.81 -7.12 -0.85
N HIS A 329 -24.63 -7.57 -1.81
CA HIS A 329 -25.16 -6.72 -2.86
C HIS A 329 -26.21 -5.74 -2.33
N THR A 330 -27.24 -6.26 -1.65
CA THR A 330 -28.28 -5.43 -1.03
C THR A 330 -27.73 -4.65 0.16
N GLY A 331 -26.63 -5.11 0.76
CA GLY A 331 -25.90 -4.39 1.81
C GLY A 331 -25.14 -3.14 1.34
N GLY A 332 -25.20 -2.79 0.05
CA GLY A 332 -24.62 -1.52 -0.45
C GLY A 332 -23.11 -1.54 -0.67
N THR A 333 -22.46 -2.71 -0.66
CA THR A 333 -21.01 -2.81 -0.87
C THR A 333 -20.59 -2.46 -2.31
N ALA A 334 -21.54 -2.47 -3.25
CA ALA A 334 -21.33 -2.09 -4.66
C ALA A 334 -20.12 -2.80 -5.29
N GLY A 335 -20.06 -4.13 -5.13
CA GLY A 335 -18.85 -4.92 -5.37
C GLY A 335 -18.36 -4.98 -6.82
N THR A 336 -19.28 -4.80 -7.78
CA THR A 336 -19.01 -4.80 -9.22
C THR A 336 -18.54 -3.46 -9.76
N SER A 337 -18.50 -2.42 -8.93
CA SER A 337 -18.05 -1.07 -9.29
C SER A 337 -16.77 -0.70 -8.55
N ARG A 338 -15.95 0.16 -9.17
CA ARG A 338 -14.78 0.73 -8.49
C ARG A 338 -15.21 1.69 -7.40
N GLN A 339 -14.80 1.40 -6.17
CA GLN A 339 -15.12 2.19 -4.97
C GLN A 339 -13.85 2.38 -4.14
N PRO A 340 -13.85 3.32 -3.17
CA PRO A 340 -12.90 3.29 -2.07
C PRO A 340 -13.09 1.97 -1.30
N ARG A 341 -11.99 1.29 -0.99
CA ARG A 341 -12.00 -0.03 -0.36
C ARG A 341 -11.07 -0.07 0.84
N THR A 342 -11.49 -0.79 1.87
CA THR A 342 -10.60 -1.28 2.92
C THR A 342 -10.69 -2.80 2.93
N ALA A 343 -9.57 -3.49 3.05
CA ALA A 343 -9.54 -4.94 3.12
C ALA A 343 -8.35 -5.43 3.93
N ILE A 344 -8.46 -6.68 4.39
CA ILE A 344 -7.44 -7.33 5.18
C ILE A 344 -7.20 -8.76 4.68
N GLY A 345 -5.94 -9.14 4.59
CA GLY A 345 -5.49 -10.48 4.22
C GLY A 345 -4.55 -11.07 5.25
N GLY A 346 -4.46 -12.40 5.25
CA GLY A 346 -3.58 -13.13 6.15
C GLY A 346 -3.08 -14.43 5.56
N THR A 347 -1.94 -14.90 6.08
CA THR A 347 -1.33 -16.17 5.69
C THR A 347 -1.18 -17.12 6.87
N LYS A 348 -1.05 -18.41 6.57
CA LYS A 348 -0.78 -19.44 7.58
C LYS A 348 0.60 -19.28 8.23
N ASP A 349 1.55 -18.66 7.52
CA ASP A 349 2.87 -18.30 8.05
C ASP A 349 2.85 -16.99 8.87
N GLY A 350 1.68 -16.42 9.17
CA GLY A 350 1.53 -15.36 10.17
C GLY A 350 1.78 -13.95 9.65
N LYS A 351 1.73 -13.75 8.33
CA LYS A 351 1.70 -12.42 7.73
C LYS A 351 0.26 -11.90 7.70
N VAL A 352 0.10 -10.60 7.94
CA VAL A 352 -1.14 -9.87 7.78
C VAL A 352 -0.91 -8.67 6.87
N MET A 353 -1.86 -8.40 5.99
CA MET A 353 -1.81 -7.30 5.03
C MET A 353 -3.08 -6.46 5.14
N LEU A 354 -2.93 -5.15 5.34
CA LEU A 354 -4.01 -4.17 5.25
C LEU A 354 -3.89 -3.41 3.93
N VAL A 355 -5.02 -3.16 3.29
CA VAL A 355 -5.12 -2.34 2.09
C VAL A 355 -6.18 -1.30 2.28
N VAL A 356 -5.85 -0.04 2.00
CA VAL A 356 -6.83 1.04 1.82
C VAL A 356 -6.63 1.65 0.44
N CYS A 357 -7.67 1.59 -0.39
CA CYS A 357 -7.71 2.18 -1.71
C CYS A 357 -8.64 3.39 -1.72
N ASP A 358 -8.12 4.54 -2.18
CA ASP A 358 -8.94 5.71 -2.46
C ASP A 358 -9.85 5.45 -3.66
N GLY A 359 -10.95 6.18 -3.78
CA GLY A 359 -11.85 6.07 -4.92
C GLY A 359 -12.73 7.30 -5.10
N ARG A 360 -13.67 7.24 -6.05
CA ARG A 360 -14.57 8.35 -6.38
C ARG A 360 -13.83 9.63 -6.81
N GLY A 361 -12.65 9.47 -7.42
CA GLY A 361 -11.82 10.56 -7.91
C GLY A 361 -10.88 11.19 -6.88
N GLN A 362 -10.98 10.80 -5.59
CA GLN A 362 -10.04 11.29 -4.58
C GLN A 362 -8.62 10.87 -4.91
N ASN A 363 -7.68 11.82 -4.80
CA ASN A 363 -6.27 11.63 -5.19
C ASN A 363 -6.09 11.17 -6.66
N GLY A 364 -7.10 11.38 -7.52
CA GLY A 364 -7.13 10.85 -8.88
C GLY A 364 -7.33 9.33 -8.97
N SER A 365 -7.83 8.69 -7.91
CA SER A 365 -8.14 7.26 -7.87
C SER A 365 -9.59 6.98 -8.28
N ASN A 366 -9.80 6.05 -9.21
CA ASN A 366 -11.10 5.49 -9.52
C ASN A 366 -11.60 4.53 -8.43
N GLY A 367 -10.68 3.92 -7.66
CA GLY A 367 -10.97 2.84 -6.72
C GLY A 367 -10.82 1.46 -7.34
N MET A 368 -11.27 0.43 -6.63
CA MET A 368 -11.23 -0.96 -7.08
C MET A 368 -12.59 -1.64 -6.96
N THR A 369 -12.90 -2.50 -7.92
CA THR A 369 -13.92 -3.56 -7.75
C THR A 369 -13.42 -4.59 -6.74
N LEU A 370 -14.30 -5.44 -6.21
CA LEU A 370 -13.87 -6.49 -5.29
C LEU A 370 -12.95 -7.53 -5.96
N SER A 371 -13.16 -7.80 -7.25
CA SER A 371 -12.29 -8.72 -8.00
C SER A 371 -10.88 -8.15 -8.17
N GLU A 372 -10.75 -6.88 -8.57
CA GLU A 372 -9.44 -6.22 -8.71
C GLU A 372 -8.71 -6.13 -7.37
N LEU A 373 -9.45 -5.89 -6.28
CA LEU A 373 -8.88 -5.87 -4.93
C LEU A 373 -8.41 -7.28 -4.49
N ALA A 374 -9.18 -8.32 -4.81
CA ALA A 374 -8.78 -9.69 -4.52
C ALA A 374 -7.53 -10.12 -5.30
N ASP A 375 -7.39 -9.70 -6.56
CA ASP A 375 -6.19 -9.96 -7.36
C ASP A 375 -4.92 -9.38 -6.70
N LEU A 376 -5.02 -8.19 -6.11
CA LEU A 376 -3.91 -7.59 -5.34
C LEU A 376 -3.47 -8.49 -4.17
N PHE A 377 -4.40 -9.10 -3.44
CA PHE A 377 -4.07 -10.01 -2.33
C PHE A 377 -3.50 -11.35 -2.83
N VAL A 378 -3.97 -11.85 -3.97
CA VAL A 378 -3.42 -13.08 -4.60
C VAL A 378 -2.00 -12.83 -5.07
N GLU A 379 -1.73 -11.70 -5.73
CA GLU A 379 -0.40 -11.28 -6.17
C GLU A 379 0.57 -11.09 -5.00
N ALA A 380 0.08 -10.56 -3.87
CA ALA A 380 0.84 -10.44 -2.62
C ALA A 380 1.03 -11.79 -1.87
N GLY A 381 0.46 -12.88 -2.37
CA GLY A 381 0.65 -14.22 -1.83
C GLY A 381 -0.16 -14.54 -0.57
N MET A 382 -1.24 -13.79 -0.29
CA MET A 382 -2.10 -14.07 0.87
C MET A 382 -2.88 -15.39 0.70
N ASP A 383 -2.98 -16.17 1.77
CA ASP A 383 -3.80 -17.38 1.77
C ASP A 383 -5.29 -17.04 1.82
N TYR A 384 -5.61 -15.98 2.55
CA TYR A 384 -6.97 -15.52 2.83
C TYR A 384 -7.04 -14.01 2.75
N ALA A 385 -8.18 -13.48 2.31
CA ALA A 385 -8.49 -12.06 2.41
C ALA A 385 -9.99 -11.82 2.46
N ILE A 386 -10.41 -10.79 3.18
CA ILE A 386 -11.80 -10.34 3.26
C ILE A 386 -11.88 -8.85 2.99
N ASN A 387 -13.01 -8.42 2.46
CA ASN A 387 -13.33 -7.00 2.37
C ASN A 387 -13.82 -6.49 3.73
N LEU A 388 -13.49 -5.25 4.06
CA LEU A 388 -13.97 -4.51 5.23
C LEU A 388 -14.87 -3.35 4.78
N ASP A 389 -15.35 -2.52 5.72
CA ASP A 389 -16.19 -1.40 5.34
C ASP A 389 -15.42 -0.42 4.42
N GLY A 390 -16.10 0.05 3.38
CA GLY A 390 -15.49 0.82 2.30
C GLY A 390 -16.06 2.22 2.18
N GLY A 391 -15.93 2.81 0.99
CA GLY A 391 -16.49 4.13 0.71
C GLY A 391 -15.95 5.21 1.66
N GLY A 392 -16.85 5.98 2.26
CA GLY A 392 -16.48 7.06 3.19
C GLY A 392 -15.82 6.59 4.48
N SER A 393 -15.93 5.29 4.81
CA SER A 393 -15.26 4.70 5.97
C SER A 393 -13.78 4.41 5.70
N SER A 394 -13.37 4.28 4.43
CA SER A 394 -11.99 3.92 4.06
C SER A 394 -10.99 4.98 4.50
N ALA A 395 -10.19 4.62 5.50
CA ALA A 395 -9.15 5.47 6.04
C ALA A 395 -7.98 4.64 6.56
N ILE A 396 -6.77 5.16 6.36
CA ILE A 396 -5.52 4.61 6.92
C ILE A 396 -4.71 5.71 7.60
N VAL A 397 -4.15 5.39 8.76
CA VAL A 397 -3.35 6.28 9.61
C VAL A 397 -1.96 5.68 9.74
N GLY A 398 -0.93 6.50 9.54
CA GLY A 398 0.47 6.11 9.65
C GLY A 398 1.05 6.29 11.05
N TYR A 399 2.32 5.99 11.22
CA TYR A 399 3.01 6.01 12.52
C TYR A 399 3.00 7.39 13.21
N ASP A 400 2.83 8.47 12.43
CA ASP A 400 2.76 9.86 12.91
C ASP A 400 1.37 10.26 13.41
N GLY A 401 0.42 9.31 13.40
CA GLY A 401 -0.96 9.53 13.79
C GLY A 401 -1.77 10.35 12.79
N GLN A 402 -1.25 10.61 11.58
CA GLN A 402 -1.94 11.35 10.53
C GLN A 402 -2.63 10.40 9.54
N VAL A 403 -3.76 10.84 9.00
CA VAL A 403 -4.43 10.13 7.89
C VAL A 403 -3.57 10.24 6.62
N CYS A 404 -3.26 9.11 5.99
CA CYS A 404 -2.39 9.09 4.79
C CYS A 404 -3.18 9.18 3.49
N ASN A 405 -4.35 8.52 3.42
CA ASN A 405 -5.18 8.50 2.21
C ASN A 405 -6.11 9.71 2.12
N ALA A 406 -6.91 9.80 1.05
CA ALA A 406 -7.90 10.86 0.85
C ALA A 406 -9.34 10.32 1.08
N PRO A 407 -9.92 10.48 2.28
CA PRO A 407 -11.26 9.97 2.58
C PRO A 407 -12.32 10.49 1.60
N SER A 408 -13.18 9.58 1.12
CA SER A 408 -14.09 9.94 0.02
C SER A 408 -15.20 10.93 0.39
N ASP A 409 -15.50 11.05 1.67
CA ASP A 409 -16.51 11.98 2.19
C ASP A 409 -15.86 13.34 2.56
N GLY A 410 -14.59 13.56 2.19
CA GLY A 410 -13.82 14.76 2.50
C GLY A 410 -13.24 14.79 3.92
N SER A 411 -13.66 13.88 4.80
CA SER A 411 -13.15 13.70 6.15
C SER A 411 -13.29 12.24 6.60
N GLN A 412 -12.60 11.85 7.66
CA GLN A 412 -12.72 10.52 8.24
C GLN A 412 -14.07 10.34 8.92
N ARG A 413 -14.71 9.19 8.69
CA ARG A 413 -15.92 8.80 9.41
C ARG A 413 -15.60 8.23 10.78
N SER A 414 -16.46 8.48 11.77
CA SER A 414 -16.43 7.74 13.04
C SER A 414 -16.91 6.30 12.80
N VAL A 415 -16.10 5.34 13.23
CA VAL A 415 -16.35 3.90 13.05
C VAL A 415 -16.27 3.18 14.41
N PRO A 416 -17.10 2.13 14.64
CA PRO A 416 -17.09 1.39 15.90
C PRO A 416 -16.07 0.27 15.96
N THR A 417 -15.34 0.04 14.87
CA THR A 417 -14.22 -0.91 14.87
C THR A 417 -13.08 -0.36 14.02
N VAL A 418 -11.86 -0.61 14.48
CA VAL A 418 -10.61 -0.33 13.76
C VAL A 418 -9.73 -1.57 13.78
N VAL A 419 -8.82 -1.67 12.81
CA VAL A 419 -7.72 -2.63 12.86
C VAL A 419 -6.43 -1.85 13.03
N VAL A 420 -5.63 -2.23 14.02
CA VAL A 420 -4.34 -1.60 14.31
C VAL A 420 -3.22 -2.63 14.19
N LEU A 421 -2.14 -2.26 13.52
CA LEU A 421 -0.85 -2.93 13.59
C LEU A 421 -0.01 -2.17 14.62
N SER A 422 0.36 -2.85 15.70
CA SER A 422 1.12 -2.28 16.81
C SER A 422 2.34 -3.12 17.15
N GLU A 423 3.24 -2.57 17.97
CA GLU A 423 4.37 -3.30 18.56
C GLU A 423 4.30 -3.25 20.09
N GLU A 424 4.56 -4.39 20.74
CA GLU A 424 4.77 -4.46 22.19
C GLU A 424 6.13 -3.85 22.56
N GLU A 425 6.12 -2.96 23.57
CA GLU A 425 7.32 -2.25 24.06
C GLU A 425 8.43 -3.18 24.54
#